data_AF-A0A1Q4VMJ5-F1
#
_entry.id   AF-A0A1Q4VMJ5-F1
#
_cell.length_a   1.000
_cell.length_b   1.000
_cell.length_c   1.000
_cell.angle_alpha   90.00
_cell.angle_beta   90.00
_cell.angle_gamma   90.00
#
_symmetry.space_group_name_H-M   'P 1'
#
loop_
_entity.id
_entity.type
_entity.pdbx_description
1 polymer ?
#
loop_
_entity_poly.entity_id
_entity_poly.type
_entity_poly.pdbx_seq_one_letter_code
_entity_poly.pdbx_strand_id
1 'polypeptide(L)'
;MPSTLGELRQVMLGSIFKPEVPLGPTRDILITCHASATGKGKLHGSPECRILRSASSVNQIDTPFGEAIERLCANCRWPLPTDSPILALGAAVSDVDSLTIWLDRDPEDAEDVEAEHDAAIALSTGDYPPHTNDVGAEDEDDETGHDEEWERYDRARNFRSGRHSHWRRLHSYLTRSNEAVADYPFLAPWADGLQSRLTAVLDAERRAFAALVQPAHLLEAAAVRVLPTPQFSGDPGFAGLGAEAEKTFRRAWYEWSHRATWSWQRLEDQDFSVYTVVSDAFGRRRKGKPEAHAAFRQLTADWIRQAREEADRPATAPWQLVAVKAPALPRTRHSEPERDPLTPWEASVIATYQVAFNRKAGTAALLVPRLVAEQLLACASHDMPVQRLAPDGSALPAEALLEQWDHESLTRT
;
A
#
# COMPACT_ATOMS: atom_id res chain seq x y z
N MET A 1 18.02 -48.37 -5.79
CA MET A 1 17.39 -47.15 -5.26
C MET A 1 17.55 -46.06 -6.30
N PRO A 2 16.48 -45.55 -6.93
CA PRO A 2 16.63 -44.51 -7.92
C PRO A 2 16.87 -43.18 -7.22
N SER A 3 18.00 -42.56 -7.54
CA SER A 3 18.34 -41.17 -7.24
C SER A 3 17.24 -40.26 -7.80
N THR A 4 16.40 -39.70 -6.93
CA THR A 4 15.68 -38.47 -7.24
C THR A 4 16.73 -37.39 -7.42
N LEU A 5 17.17 -37.18 -8.68
CA LEU A 5 17.83 -35.95 -9.08
C LEU A 5 16.79 -34.84 -8.90
N GLY A 6 16.72 -34.30 -7.67
CA GLY A 6 15.94 -33.11 -7.38
C GLY A 6 16.36 -32.02 -8.34
N GLU A 7 15.38 -31.30 -8.87
CA GLU A 7 15.62 -30.17 -9.75
C GLU A 7 16.60 -29.20 -9.07
N LEU A 8 17.70 -28.86 -9.75
CA LEU A 8 18.74 -27.99 -9.22
C LEU A 8 18.42 -26.53 -9.55
N ARG A 9 18.43 -25.67 -8.54
CA ARG A 9 18.28 -24.23 -8.69
C ARG A 9 19.65 -23.55 -8.70
N GLN A 10 19.85 -22.66 -9.66
CA GLN A 10 21.08 -21.90 -9.84
C GLN A 10 21.01 -20.57 -9.08
N VAL A 11 21.82 -20.38 -8.03
CA VAL A 11 21.75 -19.20 -7.15
C VAL A 11 23.09 -18.50 -6.97
N MET A 12 23.07 -17.16 -6.98
CA MET A 12 24.25 -16.33 -6.74
C MET A 12 24.50 -16.15 -5.24
N LEU A 13 25.05 -17.17 -4.59
CA LEU A 13 25.27 -17.14 -3.13
C LEU A 13 26.16 -15.96 -2.69
N GLY A 14 27.22 -15.66 -3.43
CA GLY A 14 28.14 -14.56 -3.12
C GLY A 14 27.59 -13.15 -3.30
N SER A 15 26.39 -12.98 -3.88
CA SER A 15 25.70 -11.68 -3.91
C SER A 15 24.64 -11.54 -2.82
N ILE A 16 24.21 -12.64 -2.22
CA ILE A 16 23.15 -12.68 -1.18
C ILE A 16 23.78 -12.68 0.20
N PHE A 17 24.80 -13.51 0.41
CA PHE A 17 25.36 -13.77 1.73
C PHE A 17 26.64 -12.97 1.96
N LYS A 18 26.56 -12.02 2.89
CA LYS A 18 27.69 -11.24 3.39
C LYS A 18 28.18 -11.82 4.72
N PRO A 19 29.45 -11.61 5.14
CA PRO A 19 30.03 -12.22 6.35
C PRO A 19 29.26 -11.91 7.65
N GLU A 20 28.59 -10.76 7.71
CA GLU A 20 27.77 -10.32 8.83
C GLU A 20 26.42 -11.05 8.96
N VAL A 21 26.00 -11.81 7.94
CA VAL A 21 24.71 -12.51 7.92
C VAL A 21 24.79 -13.76 8.81
N PRO A 22 23.95 -13.88 9.86
CA PRO A 22 23.89 -15.09 10.67
C PRO A 22 23.33 -16.27 9.87
N LEU A 23 24.04 -17.40 9.84
CA LEU A 23 23.65 -18.57 9.04
C LEU A 23 22.85 -19.63 9.80
N GLY A 24 22.89 -19.55 11.13
CA GLY A 24 22.26 -20.53 12.00
C GLY A 24 22.69 -21.96 11.64
N PRO A 25 21.74 -22.91 11.58
CA PRO A 25 22.04 -24.31 11.24
C PRO A 25 22.61 -24.55 9.85
N THR A 26 22.48 -23.59 8.91
CA THR A 26 22.98 -23.79 7.53
C THR A 26 24.50 -23.65 7.43
N ARG A 27 25.16 -23.15 8.48
CA ARG A 27 26.61 -22.92 8.55
C ARG A 27 27.42 -24.16 8.16
N ASP A 28 26.98 -25.32 8.61
CA ASP A 28 27.72 -26.57 8.46
C ASP A 28 27.31 -27.38 7.22
N ILE A 29 26.36 -26.88 6.43
CA ILE A 29 25.95 -27.52 5.17
C ILE A 29 27.11 -27.40 4.18
N LEU A 30 27.54 -28.53 3.64
CA LEU A 30 28.60 -28.57 2.64
C LEU A 30 28.08 -28.04 1.30
N ILE A 31 28.84 -27.13 0.70
CA ILE A 31 28.64 -26.68 -0.68
C ILE A 31 29.84 -27.05 -1.54
N THR A 32 29.56 -27.55 -2.74
CA THR A 32 30.60 -27.83 -3.72
C THR A 32 31.10 -26.53 -4.32
N CYS A 33 32.41 -26.33 -4.24
CA CYS A 33 33.11 -25.16 -4.72
C CYS A 33 34.26 -25.55 -5.66
N HIS A 34 34.60 -24.62 -6.54
CA HIS A 34 35.75 -24.71 -7.43
C HIS A 34 36.76 -23.61 -7.05
N ALA A 35 38.04 -23.97 -6.96
CA ALA A 35 39.12 -23.06 -6.63
C ALA A 35 40.35 -23.34 -7.51
N SER A 36 41.25 -22.36 -7.63
CA SER A 36 42.56 -22.60 -8.27
C SER A 36 43.39 -23.60 -7.46
N ALA A 37 44.44 -24.14 -8.08
CA ALA A 37 45.39 -25.08 -7.45
C ALA A 37 45.86 -24.70 -6.04
N THR A 38 46.00 -23.41 -5.77
CA THR A 38 46.47 -22.89 -4.47
C THR A 38 45.42 -22.95 -3.36
N GLY A 39 44.13 -23.04 -3.70
CA GLY A 39 43.03 -23.12 -2.74
C GLY A 39 42.84 -21.91 -1.82
N LYS A 40 43.62 -20.83 -1.95
CA LYS A 40 43.62 -19.66 -1.05
C LYS A 40 42.77 -18.47 -1.54
N GLY A 41 42.18 -18.57 -2.72
CA GLY A 41 41.42 -17.50 -3.36
C GLY A 41 39.90 -17.60 -3.17
N LYS A 42 39.16 -16.84 -4.00
CA LYS A 42 37.71 -16.94 -4.13
C LYS A 42 37.28 -18.36 -4.53
N LEU A 43 36.11 -18.75 -4.04
CA LEU A 43 35.40 -19.99 -4.31
C LEU A 43 34.34 -19.73 -5.37
N HIS A 44 34.23 -20.63 -6.34
CA HIS A 44 33.39 -20.46 -7.51
C HIS A 44 32.36 -21.60 -7.59
N GLY A 45 31.13 -21.29 -7.99
CA GLY A 45 30.06 -22.28 -8.14
C GLY A 45 30.12 -23.11 -9.43
N SER A 46 31.04 -22.76 -10.34
CA SER A 46 31.25 -23.49 -11.59
C SER A 46 32.74 -23.49 -11.95
N PRO A 47 33.27 -24.61 -12.49
CA PRO A 47 34.66 -24.69 -12.97
C PRO A 47 34.90 -23.79 -14.19
N GLU A 48 33.83 -23.39 -14.90
CA GLU A 48 33.88 -22.56 -16.11
C GLU A 48 33.87 -21.05 -15.83
N CYS A 49 33.88 -20.66 -14.55
CA CYS A 49 33.92 -19.25 -14.16
C CYS A 49 35.05 -18.52 -14.90
N ARG A 50 34.73 -17.36 -15.50
CA ARG A 50 35.71 -16.57 -16.27
C ARG A 50 36.98 -16.25 -15.47
N ILE A 51 36.85 -16.08 -14.15
CA ILE A 51 37.97 -15.79 -13.24
C ILE A 51 38.89 -17.00 -13.06
N LEU A 52 38.37 -18.23 -13.19
CA LEU A 52 39.16 -19.47 -13.11
C LEU A 52 39.85 -19.86 -14.42
N ARG A 53 39.51 -19.24 -15.55
CA ARG A 53 40.05 -19.62 -16.88
C ARG A 53 41.57 -19.47 -17.01
N SER A 54 42.18 -18.58 -16.22
CA SER A 54 43.64 -18.37 -16.21
C SER A 54 44.36 -19.26 -15.18
N ALA A 55 43.64 -20.09 -14.41
CA ALA A 55 44.26 -20.99 -13.45
C ALA A 55 44.90 -22.19 -14.16
N SER A 56 46.09 -22.59 -13.71
CA SER A 56 46.80 -23.77 -14.24
C SER A 56 46.07 -25.09 -13.98
N SER A 57 45.28 -25.15 -12.91
CA SER A 57 44.34 -26.23 -12.62
C SER A 57 43.23 -25.74 -11.68
N VAL A 58 42.08 -26.43 -11.74
CA VAL A 58 40.90 -26.17 -10.92
C VAL A 58 40.61 -27.40 -10.07
N ASN A 59 40.53 -27.21 -8.75
CA ASN A 59 40.16 -28.25 -7.80
C ASN A 59 38.68 -28.10 -7.42
N GLN A 60 37.98 -29.21 -7.33
CA GLN A 60 36.67 -29.30 -6.69
C GLN A 60 36.87 -29.59 -5.20
N ILE A 61 36.21 -28.82 -4.34
CA ILE A 61 36.33 -28.91 -2.89
C ILE A 61 34.94 -28.72 -2.30
N ASP A 62 34.52 -29.62 -1.42
CA ASP A 62 33.32 -29.40 -0.60
C ASP A 62 33.73 -28.63 0.66
N THR A 63 33.07 -27.49 0.89
CA THR A 63 33.40 -26.58 1.98
C THR A 63 32.14 -26.29 2.80
N PRO A 64 32.20 -26.30 4.14
CA PRO A 64 31.10 -25.84 4.98
C PRO A 64 30.68 -24.43 4.57
N PHE A 65 29.38 -24.19 4.41
CA PHE A 65 28.87 -22.94 3.87
C PHE A 65 29.38 -21.72 4.64
N GLY A 66 29.45 -21.80 5.98
CA GLY A 66 29.97 -20.72 6.82
C GLY A 66 31.44 -20.39 6.61
N GLU A 67 32.26 -21.37 6.23
CA GLU A 67 33.68 -21.12 5.88
C GLU A 67 33.81 -20.52 4.46
N ALA A 68 32.82 -20.74 3.61
CA ALA A 68 32.86 -20.31 2.22
C ALA A 68 32.48 -18.84 2.01
N ILE A 69 31.62 -18.25 2.87
CA ILE A 69 30.95 -16.96 2.62
C ILE A 69 31.89 -15.83 2.20
N GLU A 70 32.94 -15.56 2.96
CA GLU A 70 33.91 -14.49 2.67
C GLU A 70 34.59 -14.66 1.32
N ARG A 71 34.65 -15.92 0.86
CA ARG A 71 35.37 -16.34 -0.33
C ARG A 71 34.42 -16.57 -1.51
N LEU A 72 33.11 -16.49 -1.36
CA LEU A 72 32.20 -16.71 -2.50
C LEU A 72 32.43 -15.66 -3.60
N CYS A 73 32.50 -16.14 -4.84
CA CYS A 73 32.47 -15.30 -6.03
C CYS A 73 31.06 -14.77 -6.26
N ALA A 74 30.88 -13.44 -6.24
CA ALA A 74 29.58 -12.80 -6.45
C ALA A 74 28.97 -13.07 -7.84
N ASN A 75 29.78 -13.38 -8.85
CA ASN A 75 29.32 -13.59 -10.24
C ASN A 75 29.01 -15.06 -10.57
N CYS A 76 29.25 -15.98 -9.65
CA CYS A 76 29.00 -17.40 -9.88
C CYS A 76 27.60 -17.79 -9.44
N ARG A 77 27.04 -18.80 -10.12
CA ARG A 77 25.82 -19.49 -9.70
C ARG A 77 26.22 -20.85 -9.13
N TRP A 78 25.67 -21.18 -7.97
CA TRP A 78 25.80 -22.49 -7.33
C TRP A 78 24.55 -23.33 -7.64
N PRO A 79 24.72 -24.57 -8.11
CA PRO A 79 23.63 -25.52 -8.18
C PRO A 79 23.28 -26.01 -6.78
N LEU A 80 22.06 -25.73 -6.32
CA LEU A 80 21.53 -26.24 -5.06
C LEU A 80 20.27 -27.08 -5.31
N PRO A 81 20.05 -28.17 -4.55
CA PRO A 81 18.77 -28.86 -4.52
C PRO A 81 17.63 -27.89 -4.22
N THR A 82 16.47 -28.05 -4.87
CA THR A 82 15.29 -27.19 -4.69
C THR A 82 14.77 -27.14 -3.26
N ASP A 83 14.99 -28.20 -2.48
CA ASP A 83 14.66 -28.34 -1.06
C ASP A 83 15.81 -27.90 -0.13
N SER A 84 16.90 -27.34 -0.65
CA SER A 84 18.04 -26.92 0.14
C SER A 84 17.66 -25.81 1.13
N PRO A 85 17.96 -25.96 2.44
CA PRO A 85 17.75 -24.91 3.44
C PRO A 85 18.48 -23.60 3.12
N ILE A 86 19.57 -23.65 2.35
CA ILE A 86 20.32 -22.46 1.91
C ILE A 86 19.47 -21.60 0.97
N LEU A 87 18.60 -22.21 0.13
CA LEU A 87 17.71 -21.47 -0.77
C LEU A 87 16.65 -20.69 0.01
N ALA A 88 16.02 -21.35 0.99
CA ALA A 88 14.99 -20.74 1.82
C ALA A 88 15.59 -19.62 2.70
N LEU A 89 16.76 -19.88 3.32
CA LEU A 89 17.51 -18.85 4.04
C LEU A 89 17.90 -17.69 3.11
N GLY A 90 18.35 -17.97 1.88
CA GLY A 90 18.72 -16.92 0.93
C GLY A 90 17.57 -15.98 0.56
N ALA A 91 16.33 -16.51 0.50
CA ALA A 91 15.14 -15.68 0.32
C ALA A 91 14.89 -14.77 1.54
N ALA A 92 14.95 -15.34 2.76
CA ALA A 92 14.81 -14.59 4.01
C ALA A 92 15.88 -13.49 4.17
N VAL A 93 17.14 -13.80 3.85
CA VAL A 93 18.25 -12.83 3.85
C VAL A 93 17.99 -11.73 2.82
N SER A 94 17.48 -12.07 1.63
CA SER A 94 17.14 -11.06 0.62
C SER A 94 16.00 -10.14 1.08
N ASP A 95 15.00 -10.66 1.79
CA ASP A 95 13.92 -9.84 2.36
C ASP A 95 14.45 -8.84 3.39
N VAL A 96 15.40 -9.24 4.24
CA VAL A 96 16.04 -8.34 5.22
C VAL A 96 17.06 -7.38 4.58
N ASP A 97 17.90 -7.86 3.65
CA ASP A 97 18.93 -7.02 3.00
C ASP A 97 18.28 -5.98 2.08
N SER A 98 17.11 -6.27 1.50
CA SER A 98 16.35 -5.33 0.67
C SER A 98 15.95 -4.04 1.41
N LEU A 99 15.94 -4.06 2.75
CA LEU A 99 15.70 -2.86 3.55
C LEU A 99 16.79 -1.79 3.33
N THR A 100 18.03 -2.21 3.05
CA THR A 100 19.17 -1.29 2.84
C THR A 100 18.96 -0.36 1.65
N ILE A 101 18.29 -0.82 0.59
CA ILE A 101 17.97 -0.05 -0.63
C ILE A 101 17.25 1.26 -0.28
N TRP A 102 16.41 1.25 0.75
CA TRP A 102 15.59 2.40 1.15
C TRP A 102 16.24 3.28 2.22
N LEU A 103 17.28 2.76 2.88
CA LEU A 103 17.96 3.45 3.98
C LEU A 103 19.10 4.36 3.52
N ASP A 104 19.55 4.19 2.28
CA ASP A 104 20.65 4.94 1.68
C ASP A 104 20.15 6.08 0.76
N ARG A 105 18.87 6.46 0.87
CA ARG A 105 18.28 7.54 0.07
C ARG A 105 18.74 8.91 0.58
N ASP A 106 19.08 9.78 -0.35
CA ASP A 106 19.40 11.18 -0.05
C ASP A 106 18.20 11.89 0.60
N PRO A 107 18.45 12.83 1.54
CA PRO A 107 17.40 13.63 2.12
C PRO A 107 16.69 14.43 1.02
N GLU A 108 15.39 14.66 1.20
CA GLU A 108 14.60 15.53 0.34
C GLU A 108 15.18 16.94 0.39
N ASP A 109 15.29 17.56 -0.79
CA ASP A 109 15.77 18.93 -0.88
C ASP A 109 14.64 19.94 -0.61
N ALA A 110 15.00 21.22 -0.55
CA ALA A 110 14.03 22.27 -0.24
C ALA A 110 12.92 22.41 -1.30
N GLU A 111 13.23 22.07 -2.56
CA GLU A 111 12.28 22.16 -3.67
C GLU A 111 11.24 21.04 -3.56
N ASP A 112 11.66 19.82 -3.21
CA ASP A 112 10.77 18.69 -2.93
C ASP A 112 9.78 19.02 -1.81
N VAL A 113 10.26 19.62 -0.70
CA VAL A 113 9.43 19.99 0.45
C VAL A 113 8.42 21.09 0.10
N GLU A 114 8.85 22.10 -0.68
CA GLU A 114 7.96 23.18 -1.13
C GLU A 114 6.87 22.65 -2.07
N ALA A 115 7.24 21.78 -3.02
CA ALA A 115 6.30 21.14 -3.93
C ALA A 115 5.27 20.26 -3.22
N GLU A 116 5.68 19.53 -2.18
CA GLU A 116 4.76 18.72 -1.37
C GLU A 116 3.80 19.59 -0.54
N HIS A 117 4.28 20.69 0.03
CA HIS A 117 3.42 21.65 0.73
C HIS A 117 2.41 22.29 -0.22
N ASP A 118 2.83 22.67 -1.43
CA ASP A 118 1.93 23.17 -2.47
C ASP A 118 0.86 22.13 -2.85
N ALA A 119 1.26 20.87 -3.02
CA ALA A 119 0.36 19.76 -3.27
C ALA A 119 -0.68 19.59 -2.14
N ALA A 120 -0.26 19.68 -0.88
CA ALA A 120 -1.17 19.60 0.26
C ALA A 120 -2.19 20.74 0.27
N ILE A 121 -1.77 21.97 -0.08
CA ILE A 121 -2.67 23.12 -0.24
C ILE A 121 -3.68 22.86 -1.36
N ALA A 122 -3.23 22.45 -2.55
CA ALA A 122 -4.11 22.17 -3.67
C ALA A 122 -5.14 21.08 -3.34
N LEU A 123 -4.71 19.99 -2.71
CA LEU A 123 -5.60 18.89 -2.32
C LEU A 123 -6.55 19.23 -1.16
N SER A 124 -6.27 20.31 -0.41
CA SER A 124 -7.22 20.80 0.60
C SER A 124 -8.47 21.42 -0.03
N THR A 125 -8.37 21.92 -1.27
CA THR A 125 -9.49 22.48 -2.03
C THR A 125 -10.12 21.47 -2.99
N GLY A 126 -9.52 20.32 -3.25
CA GLY A 126 -10.09 19.22 -4.05
C GLY A 126 -9.08 18.53 -4.96
N ASP A 127 -9.52 17.54 -5.73
CA ASP A 127 -8.65 16.85 -6.69
C ASP A 127 -8.55 17.53 -8.07
N TYR A 128 -9.38 18.55 -8.29
CA TYR A 128 -9.50 19.26 -9.55
C TYR A 128 -9.62 20.76 -9.28
N PRO A 129 -9.16 21.61 -10.23
CA PRO A 129 -9.41 23.05 -10.16
C PRO A 129 -10.90 23.34 -9.99
N PRO A 130 -11.29 24.31 -9.13
CA PRO A 130 -12.68 24.69 -8.97
C PRO A 130 -13.23 25.20 -10.30
N HIS A 131 -14.36 24.65 -10.75
CA HIS A 131 -15.03 25.12 -11.96
C HIS A 131 -15.52 26.57 -11.76
N THR A 132 -14.84 27.54 -12.38
CA THR A 132 -15.27 28.94 -12.44
C THR A 132 -16.47 29.11 -13.40
N ASN A 133 -17.59 28.47 -13.09
CA ASN A 133 -18.84 28.66 -13.82
C ASN A 133 -19.81 29.52 -13.02
N ASP A 134 -19.38 30.72 -12.58
CA ASP A 134 -20.32 31.75 -12.09
C ASP A 134 -19.67 33.12 -11.83
N VAL A 135 -19.05 33.77 -12.82
CA VAL A 135 -19.12 35.23 -13.01
C VAL A 135 -18.79 35.51 -14.49
N GLY A 136 -19.59 36.32 -15.18
CA GLY A 136 -19.49 36.53 -16.63
C GLY A 136 -18.10 36.99 -17.11
N ALA A 137 -17.33 36.05 -17.64
CA ALA A 137 -16.07 36.32 -18.33
C ALA A 137 -16.36 36.56 -19.83
N GLU A 138 -16.55 37.82 -20.18
CA GLU A 138 -15.88 38.33 -21.38
C GLU A 138 -14.41 38.52 -20.98
N ASP A 139 -13.60 37.47 -21.02
CA ASP A 139 -12.14 37.58 -21.01
C ASP A 139 -11.58 36.45 -21.85
N GLU A 140 -11.53 36.71 -23.15
CA GLU A 140 -10.62 36.05 -24.09
C GLU A 140 -9.19 36.51 -23.75
N ASP A 141 -8.45 35.86 -22.84
CA ASP A 141 -6.96 35.86 -22.80
C ASP A 141 -6.29 35.19 -21.56
N ASP A 142 -6.67 33.98 -21.11
CA ASP A 142 -5.78 33.24 -20.18
C ASP A 142 -5.85 31.71 -20.26
N GLU A 143 -5.67 31.17 -21.48
CA GLU A 143 -5.47 29.72 -21.67
C GLU A 143 -4.23 29.20 -20.92
N THR A 144 -3.22 30.05 -20.70
CA THR A 144 -1.95 29.67 -20.06
C THR A 144 -2.11 29.49 -18.54
N GLY A 145 -2.80 30.41 -17.84
CA GLY A 145 -3.08 30.26 -16.41
C GLY A 145 -4.01 29.09 -16.08
N HIS A 146 -4.96 28.76 -16.96
CA HIS A 146 -5.82 27.58 -16.80
C HIS A 146 -5.02 26.28 -16.90
N ASP A 147 -4.12 26.16 -17.88
CA ASP A 147 -3.28 24.97 -18.03
C ASP A 147 -2.31 24.79 -16.84
N GLU A 148 -1.71 25.88 -16.34
CA GLU A 148 -0.84 25.85 -15.16
C GLU A 148 -1.56 25.37 -13.89
N GLU A 149 -2.82 25.79 -13.68
CA GLU A 149 -3.62 25.33 -12.54
C GLU A 149 -3.94 23.83 -12.66
N TRP A 150 -4.34 23.37 -13.84
CA TRP A 150 -4.58 21.95 -14.07
C TRP A 150 -3.32 21.10 -13.83
N GLU A 151 -2.17 21.55 -14.29
CA GLU A 151 -0.89 20.89 -14.02
C GLU A 151 -0.56 20.86 -12.53
N ARG A 152 -0.87 21.92 -11.78
CA ARG A 152 -0.66 21.95 -10.32
C ARG A 152 -1.47 20.85 -9.62
N TYR A 153 -2.75 20.71 -9.92
CA TYR A 153 -3.58 19.64 -9.35
C TYR A 153 -3.14 18.25 -9.82
N ASP A 154 -2.70 18.11 -11.08
CA ASP A 154 -2.14 16.85 -11.56
C ASP A 154 -0.88 16.45 -10.79
N ARG A 155 0.06 17.37 -10.62
CA ARG A 155 1.25 17.18 -9.77
C ARG A 155 0.85 16.79 -8.35
N ALA A 156 -0.12 17.48 -7.75
CA ALA A 156 -0.57 17.18 -6.40
C ALA A 156 -1.15 15.76 -6.25
N ARG A 157 -1.98 15.31 -7.21
CA ARG A 157 -2.49 13.93 -7.25
C ARG A 157 -1.38 12.90 -7.45
N ASN A 158 -0.38 13.22 -8.29
CA ASN A 158 0.78 12.37 -8.52
C ASN A 158 1.64 12.26 -7.25
N PHE A 159 1.85 13.36 -6.52
CA PHE A 159 2.49 13.35 -5.20
C PHE A 159 1.77 12.44 -4.22
N ARG A 160 0.45 12.61 -4.04
CA ARG A 160 -0.35 11.75 -3.13
C ARG A 160 -0.27 10.28 -3.51
N SER A 161 -0.39 9.96 -4.81
CA SER A 161 -0.32 8.59 -5.31
C SER A 161 1.08 7.98 -5.17
N GLY A 162 2.13 8.80 -5.34
CA GLY A 162 3.52 8.44 -5.13
C GLY A 162 3.82 8.15 -3.67
N ARG A 163 3.45 9.05 -2.76
CA ARG A 163 3.58 8.87 -1.30
C ARG A 163 2.81 7.65 -0.80
N HIS A 164 1.57 7.47 -1.25
CA HIS A 164 0.78 6.28 -0.96
C HIS A 164 1.52 5.00 -1.39
N SER A 165 1.93 4.93 -2.66
CA SER A 165 2.60 3.75 -3.21
C SER A 165 3.93 3.46 -2.52
N HIS A 166 4.70 4.52 -2.19
CA HIS A 166 5.99 4.39 -1.53
C HIS A 166 5.82 3.90 -0.08
N TRP A 167 4.94 4.52 0.70
CA TRP A 167 4.60 4.08 2.06
C TRP A 167 4.16 2.61 2.08
N ARG A 168 3.29 2.19 1.15
CA ARG A 168 2.81 0.80 1.05
C ARG A 168 3.91 -0.19 0.70
N ARG A 169 4.84 0.18 -0.17
CA ARG A 169 6.03 -0.64 -0.46
C ARG A 169 6.91 -0.81 0.77
N LEU A 170 7.25 0.28 1.46
CA LEU A 170 8.07 0.24 2.68
C LEU A 170 7.43 -0.62 3.77
N HIS A 171 6.11 -0.46 3.99
CA HIS A 171 5.34 -1.29 4.90
C HIS A 171 5.50 -2.78 4.53
N SER A 172 5.35 -3.11 3.25
CA SER A 172 5.46 -4.49 2.76
C SER A 172 6.87 -5.07 2.91
N TYR A 173 7.91 -4.26 2.73
CA TYR A 173 9.29 -4.68 3.00
C TYR A 173 9.51 -4.97 4.48
N LEU A 174 8.98 -4.13 5.37
CA LEU A 174 9.04 -4.37 6.82
C LEU A 174 8.30 -5.65 7.20
N THR A 175 7.08 -5.86 6.70
CA THR A 175 6.28 -7.07 6.97
C THR A 175 7.02 -8.33 6.51
N ARG A 176 7.54 -8.36 5.28
CA ARG A 176 8.32 -9.51 4.77
C ARG A 176 9.59 -9.76 5.58
N SER A 177 10.26 -8.70 6.02
CA SER A 177 11.42 -8.82 6.90
C SER A 177 11.06 -9.41 8.28
N ASN A 178 9.90 -9.04 8.84
CA ASN A 178 9.40 -9.63 10.08
C ASN A 178 9.06 -11.12 9.91
N GLU A 179 8.40 -11.48 8.82
CA GLU A 179 8.11 -12.89 8.48
C GLU A 179 9.42 -13.70 8.37
N ALA A 180 10.41 -13.16 7.66
CA ALA A 180 11.74 -13.77 7.55
C ALA A 180 12.42 -13.98 8.91
N VAL A 181 12.30 -13.03 9.84
CA VAL A 181 12.85 -13.15 11.20
C VAL A 181 12.03 -14.11 12.07
N ALA A 182 10.72 -14.20 11.88
CA ALA A 182 9.88 -15.18 12.56
C ALA A 182 10.25 -16.61 12.14
N ASP A 183 10.48 -16.84 10.84
CA ASP A 183 10.90 -18.14 10.28
C ASP A 183 12.36 -18.48 10.64
N TYR A 184 13.22 -17.47 10.73
CA TYR A 184 14.65 -17.61 11.05
C TYR A 184 15.07 -16.71 12.21
N PRO A 185 14.75 -17.07 13.48
CA PRO A 185 14.98 -16.20 14.64
C PRO A 185 16.43 -15.78 14.88
N PHE A 186 17.40 -16.57 14.41
CA PHE A 186 18.81 -16.21 14.50
C PHE A 186 19.22 -15.02 13.62
N LEU A 187 18.37 -14.59 12.68
CA LEU A 187 18.55 -13.35 11.91
C LEU A 187 18.19 -12.11 12.74
N ALA A 188 17.44 -12.24 13.84
CA ALA A 188 16.92 -11.10 14.60
C ALA A 188 18.00 -10.07 15.01
N PRO A 189 19.17 -10.46 15.56
CA PRO A 189 20.19 -9.48 15.95
C PRO A 189 20.75 -8.67 14.78
N TRP A 190 20.79 -9.26 13.58
CA TRP A 190 21.26 -8.61 12.36
C TRP A 190 20.16 -7.72 11.75
N ALA A 191 18.92 -8.20 11.73
CA ALA A 191 17.78 -7.48 11.15
C ALA A 191 17.33 -6.28 12.00
N ASP A 192 17.49 -6.33 13.34
CA ASP A 192 16.87 -5.36 14.25
C ASP A 192 17.28 -3.91 13.96
N GLY A 193 18.57 -3.68 13.67
CA GLY A 193 19.08 -2.35 13.32
C GLY A 193 18.48 -1.81 12.01
N LEU A 194 18.33 -2.67 11.00
CA LEU A 194 17.74 -2.30 9.72
C LEU A 194 16.23 -2.05 9.84
N GLN A 195 15.51 -2.94 10.50
CA GLN A 195 14.06 -2.81 10.74
C GLN A 195 13.73 -1.57 11.58
N SER A 196 14.55 -1.26 12.59
CA SER A 196 14.36 -0.06 13.43
C SER A 196 14.53 1.23 12.63
N ARG A 197 15.59 1.32 11.81
CA ARG A 197 15.79 2.47 10.91
C ARG A 197 14.67 2.60 9.89
N LEU A 198 14.25 1.49 9.27
CA LEU A 198 13.17 1.49 8.28
C LEU A 198 11.84 1.90 8.90
N THR A 199 11.58 1.52 10.16
CA THR A 199 10.37 1.93 10.87
C THR A 199 10.28 3.46 11.00
N ALA A 200 11.40 4.15 11.22
CA ALA A 200 11.43 5.61 11.24
C ALA A 200 11.13 6.22 9.87
N VAL A 201 11.72 5.68 8.79
CA VAL A 201 11.43 6.10 7.41
C VAL A 201 9.96 5.85 7.06
N LEU A 202 9.43 4.69 7.43
CA LEU A 202 8.04 4.31 7.21
C LEU A 202 7.07 5.30 7.90
N ASP A 203 7.37 5.72 9.13
CA ASP A 203 6.55 6.69 9.86
C ASP A 203 6.64 8.10 9.25
N ALA A 204 7.81 8.50 8.74
CA ALA A 204 7.96 9.75 8.00
C ALA A 204 7.11 9.76 6.71
N GLU A 205 7.21 8.71 5.89
CA GLU A 205 6.42 8.57 4.66
C GLU A 205 4.92 8.45 4.94
N ARG A 206 4.53 7.78 6.03
CA ARG A 206 3.14 7.75 6.49
C ARG A 206 2.63 9.16 6.78
N ARG A 207 3.39 9.98 7.51
CA ARG A 207 3.01 11.36 7.84
C ARG A 207 2.94 12.24 6.59
N ALA A 208 3.89 12.09 5.68
CA ALA A 208 3.90 12.79 4.39
C ALA A 208 2.65 12.46 3.57
N PHE A 209 2.32 11.15 3.45
CA PHE A 209 1.07 10.72 2.81
C PHE A 209 -0.18 11.27 3.53
N ALA A 210 -0.22 11.20 4.86
CA ALA A 210 -1.34 11.72 5.65
C ALA A 210 -1.55 13.23 5.48
N ALA A 211 -0.48 14.01 5.27
CA ALA A 211 -0.58 15.45 5.03
C ALA A 211 -1.25 15.80 3.69
N LEU A 212 -1.25 14.87 2.73
CA LEU A 212 -1.90 15.00 1.42
C LEU A 212 -3.36 14.51 1.43
N VAL A 213 -3.88 14.11 2.58
CA VAL A 213 -5.25 13.60 2.74
C VAL A 213 -6.01 14.48 3.72
N GLN A 214 -7.27 14.79 3.40
CA GLN A 214 -8.14 15.55 4.28
C GLN A 214 -8.96 14.60 5.18
N PRO A 215 -8.81 14.67 6.52
CA PRO A 215 -9.56 13.81 7.44
C PRO A 215 -11.09 13.94 7.30
N ALA A 216 -11.57 15.14 6.94
CA ALA A 216 -12.98 15.41 6.69
C ALA A 216 -13.54 14.53 5.55
N HIS A 217 -12.80 14.38 4.45
CA HIS A 217 -13.24 13.56 3.31
C HIS A 217 -13.35 12.08 3.71
N LEU A 218 -12.44 11.59 4.57
CA LEU A 218 -12.49 10.21 5.08
C LEU A 218 -13.74 9.97 5.95
N LEU A 219 -14.11 10.97 6.76
CA LEU A 219 -15.32 10.91 7.58
C LEU A 219 -16.59 10.98 6.72
N GLU A 220 -16.64 11.89 5.74
CA GLU A 220 -17.73 12.02 4.78
C GLU A 220 -17.93 10.72 3.98
N ALA A 221 -16.86 10.11 3.48
CA ALA A 221 -16.89 8.81 2.82
C ALA A 221 -17.49 7.71 3.71
N ALA A 222 -17.16 7.71 5.01
CA ALA A 222 -17.75 6.78 5.97
C ALA A 222 -19.23 7.05 6.25
N ALA A 223 -19.64 8.31 6.22
CA ALA A 223 -21.04 8.69 6.35
C ALA A 223 -21.88 8.21 5.15
N VAL A 224 -21.32 8.20 3.93
CA VAL A 224 -22.03 7.67 2.74
C VAL A 224 -22.49 6.23 2.94
N ARG A 225 -21.69 5.38 3.60
CA ARG A 225 -22.02 3.97 3.84
C ARG A 225 -23.29 3.77 4.65
N VAL A 226 -23.59 4.69 5.58
CA VAL A 226 -24.75 4.59 6.47
C VAL A 226 -25.98 5.31 5.92
N LEU A 227 -25.87 6.00 4.78
CA LEU A 227 -27.01 6.64 4.14
C LEU A 227 -28.04 5.59 3.69
N PRO A 228 -29.34 5.86 3.87
CA PRO A 228 -30.39 5.00 3.35
C PRO A 228 -30.36 4.99 1.82
N THR A 229 -30.69 3.86 1.21
CA THR A 229 -30.88 3.81 -0.24
C THR A 229 -32.04 4.73 -0.63
N PRO A 230 -31.81 5.72 -1.51
CA PRO A 230 -32.83 6.71 -1.84
C PRO A 230 -33.95 6.06 -2.66
N GLN A 231 -35.17 6.54 -2.46
CA GLN A 231 -36.35 6.08 -3.21
C GLN A 231 -36.47 6.87 -4.52
N PHE A 232 -36.84 6.18 -5.59
CA PHE A 232 -37.04 6.84 -6.88
C PHE A 232 -38.37 7.62 -6.91
N SER A 233 -38.29 8.92 -7.18
CA SER A 233 -39.42 9.77 -7.58
C SER A 233 -39.37 10.02 -9.09
N GLY A 234 -40.51 9.86 -9.77
CA GLY A 234 -40.64 10.09 -11.21
C GLY A 234 -40.64 11.57 -11.61
N ASP A 235 -39.64 12.32 -11.16
CA ASP A 235 -39.57 13.76 -11.34
C ASP A 235 -39.44 14.15 -12.82
N PRO A 236 -39.94 15.34 -13.22
CA PRO A 236 -39.93 15.78 -14.62
C PRO A 236 -38.53 15.76 -15.27
N GLY A 237 -37.47 15.92 -14.48
CA GLY A 237 -36.08 15.85 -14.93
C GLY A 237 -35.68 14.49 -15.51
N PHE A 238 -36.37 13.40 -15.15
CA PHE A 238 -36.08 12.05 -15.64
C PHE A 238 -36.90 11.66 -16.87
N ALA A 239 -37.80 12.53 -17.37
CA ALA A 239 -38.70 12.19 -18.46
C ALA A 239 -37.98 11.71 -19.73
N GLY A 240 -36.79 12.23 -20.02
CA GLY A 240 -35.96 11.81 -21.17
C GLY A 240 -35.46 10.35 -21.10
N LEU A 241 -35.41 9.77 -19.90
CA LEU A 241 -35.01 8.38 -19.68
C LEU A 241 -36.17 7.38 -19.88
N GLY A 242 -37.42 7.83 -19.77
CA GLY A 242 -38.59 6.98 -19.93
C GLY A 242 -38.57 5.78 -18.97
N ALA A 243 -38.78 4.58 -19.51
CA ALA A 243 -38.82 3.33 -18.72
C ALA A 243 -37.49 2.99 -18.01
N GLU A 244 -36.35 3.54 -18.46
CA GLU A 244 -35.05 3.29 -17.84
C GLU A 244 -34.74 4.22 -16.66
N ALA A 245 -35.63 5.17 -16.33
CA ALA A 245 -35.38 6.20 -15.32
C ALA A 245 -35.03 5.61 -13.95
N GLU A 246 -35.86 4.72 -13.43
CA GLU A 246 -35.66 4.11 -12.10
C GLU A 246 -34.38 3.26 -12.05
N LYS A 247 -34.12 2.47 -13.09
CA LYS A 247 -32.90 1.65 -13.18
C LYS A 247 -31.64 2.52 -13.26
N THR A 248 -31.68 3.58 -14.06
CA THR A 248 -30.58 4.55 -14.18
C THR A 248 -30.34 5.25 -12.86
N PHE A 249 -31.40 5.64 -12.15
CA PHE A 249 -31.33 6.22 -10.81
C PHE A 249 -30.65 5.29 -9.81
N ARG A 250 -31.11 4.04 -9.70
CA ARG A 250 -30.51 3.05 -8.78
C ARG A 250 -29.04 2.77 -9.11
N ARG A 251 -28.70 2.69 -10.40
CA ARG A 251 -27.32 2.49 -10.85
C ARG A 251 -26.44 3.72 -10.53
N ALA A 252 -26.95 4.93 -10.76
CA ALA A 252 -26.23 6.15 -10.44
C ALA A 252 -25.94 6.26 -8.95
N TRP A 253 -26.95 6.01 -8.10
CA TRP A 253 -26.76 5.92 -6.66
C TRP A 253 -25.68 4.90 -6.29
N TYR A 254 -25.81 3.67 -6.78
CA TYR A 254 -24.84 2.60 -6.47
C TYR A 254 -23.42 2.95 -6.88
N GLU A 255 -23.20 3.43 -8.11
CA GLU A 255 -21.86 3.77 -8.63
C GLU A 255 -21.24 4.93 -7.84
N TRP A 256 -22.03 5.98 -7.57
CA TRP A 256 -21.57 7.11 -6.77
C TRP A 256 -21.25 6.70 -5.33
N SER A 257 -22.20 6.04 -4.65
CA SER A 257 -22.05 5.67 -3.24
C SER A 257 -20.90 4.68 -3.06
N HIS A 258 -20.75 3.71 -3.97
CA HIS A 258 -19.68 2.73 -3.92
C HIS A 258 -18.30 3.40 -4.09
N ARG A 259 -18.15 4.31 -5.07
CA ARG A 259 -16.87 5.03 -5.24
C ARG A 259 -16.58 5.97 -4.08
N ALA A 260 -17.56 6.75 -3.65
CA ALA A 260 -17.43 7.68 -2.53
C ALA A 260 -17.01 6.99 -1.23
N THR A 261 -17.60 5.83 -0.92
CA THR A 261 -17.30 5.08 0.31
C THR A 261 -15.83 4.64 0.43
N TRP A 262 -15.16 4.40 -0.70
CA TRP A 262 -13.81 3.81 -0.75
C TRP A 262 -12.73 4.76 -1.28
N SER A 263 -13.06 6.04 -1.39
CA SER A 263 -12.17 7.09 -1.91
C SER A 263 -11.59 7.97 -0.79
N TRP A 264 -10.43 8.58 -1.06
CA TRP A 264 -9.86 9.67 -0.25
C TRP A 264 -10.23 11.06 -0.78
N GLN A 265 -10.91 11.10 -1.93
CA GLN A 265 -11.25 12.33 -2.64
C GLN A 265 -12.48 12.98 -2.04
N ARG A 266 -12.76 14.23 -2.43
CA ARG A 266 -14.02 14.87 -2.08
C ARG A 266 -15.20 14.11 -2.68
N LEU A 267 -16.37 14.23 -2.06
CA LEU A 267 -17.58 13.63 -2.61
C LEU A 267 -17.97 14.24 -3.96
N GLU A 268 -17.71 15.54 -4.16
CA GLU A 268 -17.94 16.23 -5.44
C GLU A 268 -17.11 15.64 -6.60
N ASP A 269 -15.91 15.13 -6.30
CA ASP A 269 -15.02 14.54 -7.32
C ASP A 269 -15.54 13.18 -7.83
N GLN A 270 -16.59 12.62 -7.21
CA GLN A 270 -17.21 11.35 -7.62
C GLN A 270 -18.34 11.51 -8.65
N ASP A 271 -18.73 12.74 -8.98
CA ASP A 271 -19.86 13.07 -9.86
C ASP A 271 -19.71 12.48 -11.28
N PHE A 272 -18.48 12.28 -11.74
CA PHE A 272 -18.21 11.70 -13.05
C PHE A 272 -18.80 10.28 -13.22
N SER A 273 -18.92 9.52 -12.13
CA SER A 273 -19.55 8.20 -12.15
C SER A 273 -21.04 8.28 -12.52
N VAL A 274 -21.76 9.24 -11.93
CA VAL A 274 -23.16 9.54 -12.24
C VAL A 274 -23.29 10.04 -13.68
N TYR A 275 -22.42 10.96 -14.09
CA TYR A 275 -22.41 11.47 -15.47
C TYR A 275 -22.29 10.34 -16.50
N THR A 276 -21.40 9.38 -16.25
CA THR A 276 -21.20 8.22 -17.14
C THR A 276 -22.46 7.36 -17.21
N VAL A 277 -23.08 7.03 -16.07
CA VAL A 277 -24.32 6.24 -16.01
C VAL A 277 -25.44 6.89 -16.81
N VAL A 278 -25.64 8.21 -16.64
CA VAL A 278 -26.67 8.95 -17.37
C VAL A 278 -26.34 9.01 -18.87
N SER A 279 -25.09 9.29 -19.22
CA SER A 279 -24.66 9.32 -20.63
C SER A 279 -24.88 7.99 -21.33
N ASP A 280 -24.55 6.88 -20.67
CA ASP A 280 -24.74 5.52 -21.20
C ASP A 280 -26.23 5.21 -21.40
N ALA A 281 -27.10 5.60 -20.46
CA ALA A 281 -28.53 5.36 -20.57
C ALA A 281 -29.18 6.10 -21.76
N PHE A 282 -28.66 7.28 -22.11
CA PHE A 282 -29.09 8.01 -23.31
C PHE A 282 -28.44 7.48 -24.60
N GLY A 283 -27.21 6.98 -24.52
CA GLY A 283 -26.42 6.64 -25.70
C GLY A 283 -26.29 7.85 -26.64
N ARG A 284 -26.77 7.70 -27.88
CA ARG A 284 -26.76 8.78 -28.88
C ARG A 284 -27.96 9.74 -28.79
N ARG A 285 -28.95 9.47 -27.92
CA ARG A 285 -30.16 10.31 -27.79
C ARG A 285 -29.80 11.65 -27.16
N ARG A 286 -30.21 12.76 -27.79
CA ARG A 286 -29.91 14.12 -27.33
C ARG A 286 -31.07 14.80 -26.59
N LYS A 287 -32.31 14.46 -26.94
CA LYS A 287 -33.52 15.07 -26.33
C LYS A 287 -33.69 14.60 -24.88
N GLY A 288 -33.83 15.53 -23.95
CA GLY A 288 -34.01 15.23 -22.52
C GLY A 288 -32.72 14.89 -21.77
N LYS A 289 -31.57 14.83 -22.47
CA LYS A 289 -30.27 14.48 -21.87
C LYS A 289 -29.74 15.60 -20.95
N PRO A 290 -29.74 16.89 -21.36
CA PRO A 290 -29.32 17.97 -20.48
C PRO A 290 -30.17 18.08 -19.21
N GLU A 291 -31.49 17.91 -19.33
CA GLU A 291 -32.43 17.96 -18.21
C GLU A 291 -32.19 16.81 -17.22
N ALA A 292 -31.93 15.60 -17.73
CA ALA A 292 -31.55 14.47 -16.90
C ALA A 292 -30.21 14.71 -16.18
N HIS A 293 -29.19 15.20 -16.87
CA HIS A 293 -27.92 15.54 -16.22
C HIS A 293 -28.06 16.62 -15.14
N ALA A 294 -28.90 17.64 -15.38
CA ALA A 294 -29.18 18.66 -14.37
C ALA A 294 -29.89 18.06 -13.14
N ALA A 295 -30.90 17.21 -13.36
CA ALA A 295 -31.59 16.53 -12.27
C ALA A 295 -30.66 15.60 -11.46
N PHE A 296 -29.80 14.84 -12.14
CA PHE A 296 -28.81 13.98 -11.48
C PHE A 296 -27.74 14.76 -10.72
N ARG A 297 -27.29 15.92 -11.23
CA ARG A 297 -26.38 16.80 -10.46
C ARG A 297 -27.03 17.30 -9.17
N GLN A 298 -28.30 17.71 -9.23
CA GLN A 298 -29.04 18.12 -8.04
C GLN A 298 -29.18 16.96 -7.03
N LEU A 299 -29.51 15.75 -7.52
CA LEU A 299 -29.57 14.56 -6.67
C LEU A 299 -28.23 14.27 -5.98
N THR A 300 -27.12 14.33 -6.72
CA THR A 300 -25.80 14.09 -6.14
C THR A 300 -25.45 15.15 -5.10
N ALA A 301 -25.74 16.42 -5.36
CA ALA A 301 -25.57 17.49 -4.36
C ALA A 301 -26.39 17.23 -3.09
N ASP A 302 -27.62 16.71 -3.22
CA ASP A 302 -28.46 16.33 -2.08
C ASP A 302 -27.92 15.12 -1.31
N TRP A 303 -27.32 14.15 -2.00
CA TRP A 303 -26.63 13.01 -1.36
C TRP A 303 -25.38 13.45 -0.60
N ILE A 304 -24.58 14.34 -1.19
CA ILE A 304 -23.40 14.95 -0.56
C ILE A 304 -23.80 15.69 0.70
N ARG A 305 -24.86 16.52 0.63
CA ARG A 305 -25.39 17.24 1.79
C ARG A 305 -25.81 16.27 2.91
N GLN A 306 -26.54 15.21 2.57
CA GLN A 306 -26.95 14.20 3.56
C GLN A 306 -25.75 13.49 4.21
N ALA A 307 -24.70 13.17 3.43
CA ALA A 307 -23.47 12.58 3.97
C ALA A 307 -22.78 13.52 4.97
N ARG A 308 -22.71 14.82 4.66
CA ARG A 308 -22.15 15.83 5.57
C ARG A 308 -22.97 16.01 6.85
N GLU A 309 -24.30 16.09 6.72
CA GLU A 309 -25.20 16.16 7.88
C GLU A 309 -25.06 14.94 8.80
N GLU A 310 -24.79 13.76 8.24
CA GLU A 310 -24.51 12.55 8.99
C GLU A 310 -23.11 12.57 9.63
N ALA A 311 -22.09 13.04 8.91
CA ALA A 311 -20.73 13.19 9.41
C ALA A 311 -20.65 14.16 10.61
N ASP A 312 -21.43 15.26 10.57
CA ASP A 312 -21.51 16.27 11.62
C ASP A 312 -22.38 15.85 12.81
N ARG A 313 -23.09 14.71 12.72
CA ARG A 313 -24.01 14.29 13.77
C ARG A 313 -23.25 13.96 15.07
N PRO A 314 -23.60 14.58 16.22
CA PRO A 314 -22.96 14.29 17.49
C PRO A 314 -23.10 12.82 17.89
N ALA A 315 -22.01 12.20 18.32
CA ALA A 315 -21.99 10.85 18.86
C ALA A 315 -21.59 10.85 20.34
N THR A 316 -22.19 9.95 21.13
CA THR A 316 -21.94 9.79 22.57
C THR A 316 -20.49 9.38 22.88
N ALA A 317 -19.87 8.61 21.99
CA ALA A 317 -18.45 8.28 21.99
C ALA A 317 -17.89 8.60 20.59
N PRO A 318 -17.43 9.84 20.35
CA PRO A 318 -17.12 10.29 19.00
C PRO A 318 -15.86 9.65 18.43
N TRP A 319 -14.94 9.19 19.27
CA TRP A 319 -13.69 8.53 18.88
C TRP A 319 -13.60 7.12 19.45
N GLN A 320 -13.06 6.20 18.67
CA GLN A 320 -12.84 4.80 19.03
C GLN A 320 -11.39 4.41 18.75
N LEU A 321 -10.80 3.64 19.66
CA LEU A 321 -9.50 3.04 19.45
C LEU A 321 -9.68 1.68 18.76
N VAL A 322 -9.05 1.51 17.61
CA VAL A 322 -9.17 0.32 16.76
C VAL A 322 -7.80 -0.18 16.40
N ALA A 323 -7.57 -1.49 16.49
CA ALA A 323 -6.37 -2.12 15.96
C ALA A 323 -6.62 -2.65 14.56
N VAL A 324 -5.58 -2.56 13.72
CA VAL A 324 -5.59 -3.05 12.34
C VAL A 324 -4.26 -3.70 12.00
N LYS A 325 -4.29 -4.78 11.21
CA LYS A 325 -3.11 -5.31 10.53
C LYS A 325 -3.24 -5.02 9.06
N ALA A 326 -2.39 -4.12 8.54
CA ALA A 326 -2.38 -3.83 7.12
C ALA A 326 -1.74 -5.02 6.37
N PRO A 327 -2.37 -5.55 5.31
CA PRO A 327 -1.74 -6.56 4.47
C PRO A 327 -0.50 -5.99 3.77
N ALA A 328 0.49 -6.85 3.54
CA ALA A 328 1.59 -6.54 2.63
C ALA A 328 1.10 -6.59 1.18
N LEU A 329 1.78 -5.85 0.30
CA LEU A 329 1.56 -5.93 -1.14
C LEU A 329 1.91 -7.35 -1.64
N PRO A 330 1.06 -7.96 -2.47
CA PRO A 330 1.34 -9.27 -3.06
C PRO A 330 2.65 -9.25 -3.85
N ARG A 331 3.44 -10.32 -3.73
CA ARG A 331 4.60 -10.51 -4.61
C ARG A 331 4.11 -10.77 -6.03
N THR A 332 4.12 -9.75 -6.88
CA THR A 332 3.83 -9.92 -8.31
C THR A 332 5.07 -10.41 -9.06
N ARG A 333 4.84 -11.16 -10.14
CA ARG A 333 5.91 -11.38 -11.13
C ARG A 333 6.22 -10.03 -11.79
N HIS A 334 7.44 -9.89 -12.32
CA HIS A 334 8.03 -8.64 -12.85
C HIS A 334 7.19 -7.89 -13.93
N SER A 335 6.06 -8.45 -14.38
CA SER A 335 5.16 -7.91 -15.40
C SER A 335 3.71 -7.71 -14.94
N GLU A 336 3.36 -8.04 -13.69
CA GLU A 336 2.00 -7.88 -13.18
C GLU A 336 1.89 -6.61 -12.34
N PRO A 337 0.87 -5.75 -12.58
CA PRO A 337 0.66 -4.57 -11.75
C PRO A 337 0.38 -5.01 -10.32
N GLU A 338 1.20 -4.51 -9.39
CA GLU A 338 1.02 -4.68 -7.95
C GLU A 338 -0.32 -4.04 -7.58
N ARG A 339 -1.34 -4.86 -7.32
CA ARG A 339 -2.63 -4.39 -6.83
C ARG A 339 -2.56 -4.29 -5.33
N ASP A 340 -2.72 -3.09 -4.81
CA ASP A 340 -2.83 -2.91 -3.37
C ASP A 340 -4.12 -3.57 -2.87
N PRO A 341 -4.04 -4.48 -1.87
CA PRO A 341 -5.22 -5.02 -1.21
C PRO A 341 -6.01 -3.96 -0.43
N LEU A 342 -5.39 -2.83 -0.06
CA LEU A 342 -6.09 -1.72 0.57
C LEU A 342 -6.77 -0.83 -0.45
N THR A 343 -8.00 -0.43 -0.15
CA THR A 343 -8.65 0.68 -0.83
C THR A 343 -7.92 2.00 -0.53
N PRO A 344 -8.04 3.02 -1.41
CA PRO A 344 -7.56 4.38 -1.15
C PRO A 344 -8.02 4.93 0.21
N TRP A 345 -9.28 4.68 0.58
CA TRP A 345 -9.83 5.10 1.87
C TRP A 345 -9.18 4.38 3.06
N GLU A 346 -9.03 3.05 3.02
CA GLU A 346 -8.40 2.29 4.12
C GLU A 346 -6.95 2.70 4.35
N ALA A 347 -6.16 2.81 3.27
CA ALA A 347 -4.79 3.29 3.30
C ALA A 347 -4.70 4.68 3.95
N SER A 348 -5.58 5.59 3.55
CA SER A 348 -5.66 6.95 4.09
C SER A 348 -6.03 6.99 5.56
N VAL A 349 -7.00 6.18 5.98
CA VAL A 349 -7.45 6.09 7.37
C VAL A 349 -6.32 5.60 8.27
N ILE A 350 -5.60 4.55 7.85
CA ILE A 350 -4.44 4.04 8.59
C ILE A 350 -3.37 5.14 8.68
N ALA A 351 -3.03 5.77 7.55
CA ALA A 351 -1.99 6.79 7.54
C ALA A 351 -2.34 8.00 8.42
N THR A 352 -3.60 8.46 8.37
CA THR A 352 -4.07 9.67 9.06
C THR A 352 -4.24 9.47 10.56
N TYR A 353 -4.83 8.34 10.96
CA TYR A 353 -5.31 8.14 12.34
C TYR A 353 -4.43 7.23 13.19
N GLN A 354 -3.29 6.77 12.67
CA GLN A 354 -2.34 5.95 13.44
C GLN A 354 -1.77 6.72 14.63
N VAL A 355 -1.99 6.16 15.83
CA VAL A 355 -1.44 6.67 17.10
C VAL A 355 -0.34 5.79 17.67
N ALA A 356 -0.31 4.50 17.34
CA ALA A 356 0.75 3.57 17.72
C ALA A 356 1.01 2.52 16.63
N PHE A 357 2.24 1.99 16.58
CA PHE A 357 2.64 0.98 15.61
C PHE A 357 3.51 -0.09 16.26
N ASN A 358 3.10 -1.35 16.15
CA ASN A 358 3.89 -2.50 16.56
C ASN A 358 4.68 -3.01 15.35
N ARG A 359 5.94 -2.58 15.27
CA ARG A 359 6.83 -2.94 14.15
C ARG A 359 7.05 -4.44 13.99
N LYS A 360 6.97 -5.25 15.06
CA LYS A 360 7.24 -6.70 14.98
C LYS A 360 6.06 -7.45 14.38
N ALA A 361 4.85 -7.06 14.75
CA ALA A 361 3.63 -7.68 14.25
C ALA A 361 3.11 -7.04 12.95
N GLY A 362 3.60 -5.84 12.58
CA GLY A 362 3.08 -5.06 11.47
C GLY A 362 1.64 -4.57 11.74
N THR A 363 1.31 -4.31 13.00
CA THR A 363 -0.03 -3.86 13.42
C THR A 363 0.01 -2.40 13.84
N ALA A 364 -1.11 -1.69 13.65
CA ALA A 364 -1.28 -0.30 14.04
C ALA A 364 -2.49 -0.14 14.96
N ALA A 365 -2.41 0.78 15.91
CA ALA A 365 -3.56 1.28 16.63
C ALA A 365 -3.97 2.63 16.04
N LEU A 366 -5.25 2.76 15.73
CA LEU A 366 -5.87 3.95 15.15
C LEU A 366 -6.84 4.56 16.15
N LEU A 367 -6.72 5.86 16.38
CA LEU A 367 -7.75 6.62 17.09
C LEU A 367 -8.61 7.32 16.04
N VAL A 368 -9.81 6.79 15.78
CA VAL A 368 -10.65 7.18 14.64
C VAL A 368 -12.03 7.66 15.08
N PRO A 369 -12.71 8.53 14.29
CA PRO A 369 -14.11 8.82 14.51
C PRO A 369 -15.01 7.57 14.45
N ARG A 370 -16.17 7.61 15.13
CA ARG A 370 -17.10 6.47 15.21
C ARG A 370 -17.48 5.89 13.85
N LEU A 371 -17.86 6.72 12.87
CA LEU A 371 -18.26 6.24 11.54
C LEU A 371 -17.12 5.53 10.81
N VAL A 372 -15.89 6.06 10.92
CA VAL A 372 -14.69 5.44 10.36
C VAL A 372 -14.42 4.09 11.04
N ALA A 373 -14.54 4.02 12.37
CA ALA A 373 -14.41 2.76 13.11
C ALA A 373 -15.45 1.72 12.68
N GLU A 374 -16.72 2.12 12.57
CA GLU A 374 -17.82 1.25 12.15
C GLU A 374 -17.59 0.72 10.73
N GLN A 375 -17.13 1.56 9.81
CA GLN A 375 -16.79 1.12 8.45
C GLN A 375 -15.63 0.12 8.44
N LEU A 376 -14.52 0.42 9.13
CA LEU A 376 -13.36 -0.49 9.23
C LEU A 376 -13.78 -1.85 9.79
N LEU A 377 -14.54 -1.86 10.90
CA LEU A 377 -14.98 -3.10 11.54
C LEU A 377 -15.93 -3.91 10.66
N ALA A 378 -16.85 -3.24 9.96
CA ALA A 378 -17.81 -3.91 9.10
C ALA A 378 -17.22 -4.34 7.75
N CYS A 379 -15.95 -4.03 7.47
CA CYS A 379 -15.20 -4.50 6.30
C CYS A 379 -13.93 -5.27 6.68
N ALA A 380 -13.75 -5.58 7.96
CA ALA A 380 -12.70 -6.46 8.42
C ALA A 380 -12.72 -7.76 7.64
N SER A 381 -11.55 -8.18 7.17
CA SER A 381 -11.37 -9.42 6.43
C SER A 381 -10.26 -10.23 7.06
N HIS A 382 -10.10 -11.47 6.61
CA HIS A 382 -8.96 -12.30 7.02
C HIS A 382 -7.62 -11.62 6.72
N ASP A 383 -7.51 -10.93 5.57
CA ASP A 383 -6.26 -10.34 5.11
C ASP A 383 -5.99 -8.97 5.74
N MET A 384 -7.03 -8.33 6.28
CA MET A 384 -6.97 -7.07 7.03
C MET A 384 -7.85 -7.19 8.28
N PRO A 385 -7.41 -7.90 9.33
CA PRO A 385 -8.17 -8.01 10.56
C PRO A 385 -8.23 -6.65 11.26
N VAL A 386 -9.41 -6.34 11.79
CA VAL A 386 -9.71 -5.10 12.51
C VAL A 386 -10.47 -5.43 13.79
N GLN A 387 -10.08 -4.85 14.93
CA GLN A 387 -10.78 -5.04 16.20
C GLN A 387 -10.79 -3.76 17.03
N ARG A 388 -11.88 -3.52 17.78
CA ARG A 388 -11.88 -2.45 18.80
C ARG A 388 -10.91 -2.80 19.93
N LEU A 389 -10.03 -1.87 20.25
CA LEU A 389 -9.19 -1.96 21.44
C LEU A 389 -9.93 -1.35 22.64
N ALA A 390 -9.75 -1.96 23.81
CA ALA A 390 -10.34 -1.49 25.07
C ALA A 390 -11.86 -1.17 25.00
N PRO A 391 -12.72 -2.10 24.53
CA PRO A 391 -14.16 -1.86 24.45
C PRO A 391 -14.78 -1.54 25.83
N ASP A 392 -14.13 -1.99 26.91
CA ASP A 392 -14.57 -1.82 28.30
C ASP A 392 -13.95 -0.60 29.01
N GLY A 393 -13.22 0.27 28.29
CA GLY A 393 -12.64 1.50 28.86
C GLY A 393 -11.33 1.31 29.62
N SER A 394 -10.48 0.36 29.19
CA SER A 394 -9.13 0.18 29.74
C SER A 394 -8.31 1.47 29.69
N ALA A 395 -7.57 1.76 30.76
CA ALA A 395 -6.68 2.92 30.87
C ALA A 395 -5.25 2.64 30.36
N LEU A 396 -5.00 1.48 29.75
CA LEU A 396 -3.70 1.14 29.19
C LEU A 396 -3.36 2.02 27.97
N PRO A 397 -2.08 2.37 27.75
CA PRO A 397 -1.64 3.02 26.53
C PRO A 397 -1.97 2.20 25.27
N ALA A 398 -2.13 2.88 24.14
CA ALA A 398 -2.49 2.24 22.87
C ALA A 398 -1.44 1.20 22.44
N GLU A 399 -0.15 1.45 22.70
CA GLU A 399 0.96 0.54 22.46
C GLU A 399 0.79 -0.77 23.23
N ALA A 400 0.47 -0.68 24.52
CA ALA A 400 0.30 -1.84 25.39
C ALA A 400 -0.93 -2.67 24.99
N LEU A 401 -2.02 -2.00 24.62
CA LEU A 401 -3.22 -2.67 24.09
C LEU A 401 -2.94 -3.37 22.75
N LEU A 402 -2.16 -2.74 21.89
CA LEU A 402 -1.78 -3.27 20.59
C LEU A 402 -0.83 -4.48 20.70
N GLU A 403 0.09 -4.48 21.68
CA GLU A 403 0.96 -5.62 21.99
C GLU A 403 0.19 -6.83 22.51
N GLN A 404 -0.94 -6.62 23.19
CA GLN A 404 -1.81 -7.68 23.71
C GLN A 404 -2.78 -8.23 22.66
N TRP A 405 -2.86 -7.60 21.48
CA TRP A 405 -3.81 -7.97 20.46
C TRP A 405 -3.37 -9.22 19.68
N ASP A 406 -4.00 -10.36 19.99
CA ASP A 406 -3.83 -11.62 19.26
C ASP A 406 -4.68 -11.66 17.98
N HIS A 407 -4.21 -10.96 16.97
CA HIS A 407 -4.82 -10.93 15.65
C HIS A 407 -4.74 -12.27 14.89
N GLU A 408 -3.87 -13.21 15.28
CA GLU A 408 -3.79 -14.54 14.64
C GLU A 408 -5.00 -15.41 14.99
N SER A 409 -5.63 -15.17 16.14
CA SER A 409 -6.88 -15.84 16.50
C SER A 409 -8.03 -15.48 15.55
N LEU A 410 -7.98 -14.29 14.93
CA LEU A 410 -9.00 -13.79 13.99
C LEU A 410 -8.82 -14.32 12.57
N THR A 411 -7.64 -14.87 12.23
CA THR A 411 -7.33 -15.41 10.90
C THR A 411 -7.54 -16.93 10.81
N ARG A 412 -7.82 -17.63 11.91
CA ARG A 412 -7.99 -19.11 11.94
C ARG A 412 -9.44 -19.61 11.85
N THR A 413 -10.40 -18.71 11.65
CA THR A 413 -11.83 -19.02 11.38
C THR A 413 -12.17 -18.72 9.94
#